data_AF-A0A086IZ14-F1
#
_entry.id   AF-A0A086IZ14-F1
#
_cell.length_a   1.000
_cell.length_b   1.000
_cell.length_c   1.000
_cell.angle_alpha   90.00
_cell.angle_beta   90.00
_cell.angle_gamma   90.00
#
_symmetry.space_group_name_H-M   'P 1'
#
loop_
_entity.id
_entity.type
_entity.pdbx_description
1 polymer ?
#
loop_
_entity_poly.entity_id
_entity_poly.type
_entity_poly.pdbx_seq_one_letter_code
_entity_poly.pdbx_strand_id
1 'polypeptide(L)'
;MENIQDWVQLVIKEEVSVREITNALETEKIEAQSILEILFLDYLKIKKRELNLETIRYADKKTEIARVIEECTEYLKAMQELARNKEISIGDKLSMLIEKTVESGYIIKREEKIYLSQEKERIKNKLAEAPSIGIALVYISISLLTRLEMIKIEKSILELPQDTQEGKSPSKTSMPLSVHKVPTSSHPIRITGQTSQEDIQNMLRQENSYTMTIEQYGERMMKIMEDQGLSLAPSEVASNEPEDADILADLEPAIKKAQEEQERQKKEKDDLCYGDGNRIGRK
;
A
#
# COMPACT_ATOMS: atom_id res chain seq x y z
N MET A 1 7.03 -12.83 -35.13
CA MET A 1 8.05 -12.44 -34.14
C MET A 1 7.84 -11.02 -33.60
N GLU A 2 7.11 -10.12 -34.28
CA GLU A 2 6.80 -8.77 -33.77
C GLU A 2 5.92 -8.77 -32.51
N ASN A 3 5.00 -9.74 -32.36
CA ASN A 3 4.04 -9.78 -31.24
C ASN A 3 4.70 -9.99 -29.85
N ILE A 4 5.78 -10.77 -29.76
CA ILE A 4 6.44 -11.08 -28.48
C ILE A 4 7.09 -9.83 -27.87
N GLN A 5 7.66 -8.98 -28.71
CA GLN A 5 8.30 -7.76 -28.23
C GLN A 5 7.26 -6.79 -27.66
N ASP A 6 6.13 -6.61 -28.34
CA ASP A 6 5.04 -5.76 -27.87
C ASP A 6 4.43 -6.27 -26.57
N TRP A 7 4.26 -7.58 -26.42
CA TRP A 7 3.80 -8.20 -25.18
C TRP A 7 4.75 -7.99 -24.00
N VAL A 8 6.03 -8.24 -24.25
CA VAL A 8 7.07 -8.04 -23.23
C VAL A 8 7.12 -6.57 -22.82
N GLN A 9 7.03 -5.64 -23.77
CA GLN A 9 6.97 -4.21 -23.48
C GLN A 9 5.72 -3.84 -22.69
N LEU A 10 4.56 -4.41 -23.00
CA LEU A 10 3.32 -4.18 -22.26
C LEU A 10 3.48 -4.57 -20.78
N VAL A 11 4.14 -5.68 -20.48
CA VAL A 11 4.38 -6.15 -19.11
C VAL A 11 5.42 -5.30 -18.39
N ILE A 12 6.51 -4.92 -19.07
CA ILE A 12 7.60 -4.12 -18.47
C ILE A 12 7.18 -2.69 -18.20
N LYS A 13 6.21 -2.15 -18.95
CA LYS A 13 5.77 -0.76 -18.82
C LYS A 13 5.20 -0.44 -17.43
N GLU A 14 4.80 -1.44 -16.64
CA GLU A 14 4.23 -1.40 -15.27
C GLU A 14 2.96 -0.53 -15.11
N GLU A 15 2.97 0.68 -15.68
CA GLU A 15 1.83 1.60 -15.87
C GLU A 15 1.19 1.35 -17.23
N VAL A 16 0.18 0.48 -17.24
CA VAL A 16 -0.60 0.15 -18.44
C VAL A 16 -2.05 0.54 -18.23
N SER A 17 -2.65 1.17 -19.24
CA SER A 17 -4.06 1.53 -19.21
C SER A 17 -4.97 0.34 -19.54
N VAL A 18 -6.21 0.37 -19.04
CA VAL A 18 -7.26 -0.60 -19.39
C VAL A 18 -7.50 -0.68 -20.91
N ARG A 19 -7.31 0.44 -21.62
CA ARG A 19 -7.44 0.50 -23.08
C ARG A 19 -6.34 -0.28 -23.79
N GLU A 20 -5.08 -0.11 -23.40
CA GLU A 20 -3.95 -0.86 -23.95
C GLU A 20 -4.12 -2.37 -23.73
N ILE A 21 -4.54 -2.77 -22.52
CA ILE A 21 -4.78 -4.20 -22.22
C ILE A 21 -5.96 -4.75 -23.04
N THR A 22 -7.02 -3.96 -23.23
CA THR A 22 -8.19 -4.39 -24.01
C THR A 22 -7.85 -4.59 -25.49
N ASN A 23 -7.08 -3.67 -26.07
CA ASN A 23 -6.60 -3.78 -27.45
C ASN A 23 -5.71 -5.03 -27.64
N ALA A 24 -4.82 -5.30 -26.69
CA ALA A 24 -4.01 -6.52 -26.69
C ALA A 24 -4.92 -7.76 -26.67
N LEU A 25 -5.82 -7.88 -25.69
CA LEU A 25 -6.73 -9.03 -25.57
C LEU A 25 -7.65 -9.25 -26.79
N GLU A 26 -8.03 -8.20 -27.51
CA GLU A 26 -8.90 -8.29 -28.70
C GLU A 26 -8.14 -8.78 -29.93
N THR A 27 -6.91 -8.33 -30.11
CA THR A 27 -6.03 -8.76 -31.21
C THR A 27 -5.66 -10.25 -31.05
N GLU A 28 -5.50 -10.68 -29.81
CA GLU A 28 -5.00 -11.98 -29.39
C GLU A 28 -6.01 -13.13 -29.41
N LYS A 29 -7.31 -12.82 -29.29
CA LYS A 29 -8.40 -13.82 -29.33
C LYS A 29 -8.41 -14.69 -30.58
N ILE A 30 -7.66 -14.29 -31.62
CA ILE A 30 -7.65 -14.89 -32.93
C ILE A 30 -6.43 -15.85 -33.11
N GLU A 31 -5.40 -15.77 -32.26
CA GLU A 31 -4.08 -16.36 -32.58
C GLU A 31 -3.40 -17.25 -31.51
N ALA A 32 -3.88 -17.31 -30.25
CA ALA A 32 -3.18 -18.06 -29.20
C ALA A 32 -3.11 -19.58 -29.46
N GLN A 33 -1.89 -20.14 -29.57
CA GLN A 33 -1.64 -21.55 -29.92
C GLN A 33 -0.86 -22.32 -28.84
N SER A 34 -0.15 -21.65 -27.93
CA SER A 34 0.67 -22.30 -26.89
C SER A 34 0.20 -22.00 -25.45
N ILE A 35 0.53 -22.92 -24.52
CA ILE A 35 0.18 -22.79 -23.09
C ILE A 35 0.77 -21.51 -22.47
N LEU A 36 1.96 -21.10 -22.92
CA LEU A 36 2.63 -19.88 -22.44
C LEU A 36 1.88 -18.62 -22.85
N GLU A 37 1.34 -18.59 -24.07
CA GLU A 37 0.53 -17.47 -24.56
C GLU A 37 -0.81 -17.43 -23.84
N ILE A 38 -1.43 -18.58 -23.58
CA ILE A 38 -2.66 -18.66 -22.78
C ILE A 38 -2.45 -18.05 -21.39
N LEU A 39 -1.36 -18.42 -20.70
CA LEU A 39 -1.04 -17.85 -19.39
C LEU A 39 -0.78 -16.35 -19.46
N PHE A 40 -0.10 -15.89 -20.49
CA PHE A 40 0.12 -14.46 -20.69
C PHE A 40 -1.21 -13.70 -20.83
N LEU A 41 -2.15 -14.24 -21.60
CA LEU A 41 -3.49 -13.67 -21.73
C LEU A 41 -4.28 -13.70 -20.44
N ASP A 42 -4.13 -14.76 -19.64
CA ASP A 42 -4.76 -14.84 -18.32
C ASP A 42 -4.21 -13.76 -17.38
N TYR A 43 -2.90 -13.50 -17.40
CA TYR A 43 -2.32 -12.36 -16.70
C TYR A 43 -2.92 -11.03 -17.17
N LEU A 44 -3.07 -10.80 -18.46
CA LEU A 44 -3.68 -9.56 -18.98
C LEU A 44 -5.14 -9.41 -18.51
N LYS A 45 -5.92 -10.50 -18.43
CA LYS A 45 -7.27 -10.47 -17.86
C LYS A 45 -7.25 -10.10 -16.37
N ILE A 46 -6.36 -10.72 -15.59
CA ILE A 46 -6.14 -10.39 -14.17
C ILE A 46 -5.81 -8.91 -14.03
N LYS A 47 -4.85 -8.41 -14.81
CA LYS A 47 -4.40 -7.02 -14.74
C LYS A 47 -5.50 -6.04 -15.13
N LYS A 48 -6.29 -6.35 -16.16
CA LYS A 48 -7.48 -5.57 -16.54
C LYS A 48 -8.50 -5.51 -15.40
N ARG A 49 -8.79 -6.65 -14.76
CA ARG A 49 -9.72 -6.70 -13.62
C ARG A 49 -9.19 -5.89 -12.43
N GLU A 50 -7.90 -6.03 -12.13
CA GLU A 50 -7.21 -5.28 -11.08
C GLU A 50 -7.35 -3.77 -11.28
N LEU A 51 -7.08 -3.24 -12.47
CA LEU A 51 -7.22 -1.81 -12.78
C LEU A 51 -8.68 -1.33 -12.66
N ASN A 52 -9.65 -2.17 -12.99
CA ASN A 52 -11.05 -1.82 -12.85
C ASN A 52 -11.50 -1.73 -11.39
N LEU A 53 -10.80 -2.35 -10.43
CA LEU A 53 -11.14 -2.28 -9.00
C LEU A 53 -11.16 -0.85 -8.46
N GLU A 54 -10.40 0.07 -9.06
CA GLU A 54 -10.37 1.48 -8.66
C GLU A 54 -11.68 2.22 -9.00
N THR A 55 -12.41 1.72 -10.00
CA THR A 55 -13.63 2.36 -10.53
C THR A 55 -14.93 1.79 -9.95
N ILE A 56 -14.84 0.65 -9.27
CA ILE A 56 -16.00 -0.12 -8.82
C ILE A 56 -16.46 0.33 -7.42
N ARG A 57 -17.77 0.25 -7.17
CA ARG A 57 -18.37 0.57 -5.86
C ARG A 57 -17.92 -0.41 -4.79
N TYR A 58 -17.88 0.05 -3.53
CA TYR A 58 -17.42 -0.74 -2.39
C TYR A 58 -18.07 -2.13 -2.25
N ALA A 59 -19.39 -2.22 -2.44
CA ALA A 59 -20.14 -3.48 -2.30
C ALA A 59 -19.68 -4.55 -3.30
N ASP A 60 -19.40 -4.15 -4.55
CA ASP A 60 -18.96 -5.04 -5.62
C ASP A 60 -17.44 -5.29 -5.54
N LYS A 61 -16.69 -4.32 -5.00
CA LYS A 61 -15.22 -4.36 -4.86
C LYS A 61 -14.74 -5.53 -3.99
N LYS A 62 -15.48 -5.88 -2.94
CA LYS A 62 -15.14 -7.02 -2.07
C LYS A 62 -15.14 -8.35 -2.83
N THR A 63 -16.18 -8.57 -3.64
CA THR A 63 -16.32 -9.78 -4.46
C THR A 63 -15.27 -9.81 -5.56
N GLU A 64 -15.01 -8.68 -6.20
CA GLU A 64 -14.01 -8.60 -7.27
C GLU A 64 -12.58 -8.77 -6.76
N ILE A 65 -12.23 -8.25 -5.58
CA ILE A 65 -10.92 -8.51 -4.97
C ILE A 65 -10.74 -9.99 -4.64
N ALA A 66 -11.77 -10.66 -4.13
CA ALA A 66 -11.69 -12.10 -3.88
C ALA A 66 -11.42 -12.89 -5.17
N ARG A 67 -12.07 -12.52 -6.28
CA ARG A 67 -11.83 -13.10 -7.60
C ARG A 67 -10.42 -12.83 -8.11
N VAL A 68 -9.92 -11.60 -7.99
CA VAL A 68 -8.54 -11.28 -8.40
C VAL A 68 -7.52 -12.12 -7.61
N ILE A 69 -7.73 -12.34 -6.30
CA ILE A 69 -6.85 -13.20 -5.50
C ILE A 69 -6.88 -14.65 -6.00
N GLU A 70 -8.06 -15.16 -6.34
CA GLU A 70 -8.25 -16.51 -6.87
C GLU A 70 -7.54 -16.67 -8.22
N GLU A 71 -7.81 -15.79 -9.17
CA GLU A 71 -7.19 -15.80 -10.51
C GLU A 71 -5.64 -15.66 -10.40
N CYS A 72 -5.13 -14.79 -9.53
CA CYS A 72 -3.69 -14.71 -9.25
C CYS A 72 -3.12 -16.03 -8.71
N THR A 73 -3.85 -16.69 -7.82
CA THR A 73 -3.41 -17.95 -7.20
C THR A 73 -3.42 -19.09 -8.20
N GLU A 74 -4.41 -19.16 -9.08
CA GLU A 74 -4.49 -20.12 -10.18
C GLU A 74 -3.34 -19.93 -11.18
N TYR A 75 -3.07 -18.68 -11.58
CA TYR A 75 -1.92 -18.37 -12.42
C TYR A 75 -0.61 -18.87 -11.79
N LEU A 76 -0.39 -18.58 -10.52
CA LEU A 76 0.82 -18.99 -9.79
C LEU A 76 0.93 -20.53 -9.68
N LYS A 77 -0.18 -21.25 -9.49
CA LYS A 77 -0.21 -22.72 -9.52
C LYS A 77 0.21 -23.26 -10.88
N ALA A 78 -0.35 -22.71 -11.96
CA ALA A 78 0.00 -23.13 -13.32
C ALA A 78 1.49 -22.90 -13.61
N MET A 79 2.05 -21.77 -13.16
CA MET A 79 3.50 -21.51 -13.28
C MET A 79 4.36 -22.54 -12.55
N GLN A 80 3.94 -23.02 -11.37
CA GLN A 80 4.65 -24.10 -10.68
C GLN A 80 4.56 -25.44 -11.42
N GLU A 81 3.41 -25.75 -12.00
CA GLU A 81 3.24 -26.98 -12.78
C GLU A 81 4.15 -26.97 -14.02
N LEU A 82 4.22 -25.85 -14.74
CA LEU A 82 5.14 -25.68 -15.85
C LEU A 82 6.61 -25.79 -15.43
N ALA A 83 6.97 -25.27 -14.26
CA ALA A 83 8.32 -25.43 -13.72
C ALA A 83 8.63 -26.89 -13.38
N ARG A 84 7.69 -27.63 -12.78
CA ARG A 84 7.82 -29.06 -12.47
C ARG A 84 7.98 -29.90 -13.75
N ASN A 85 7.28 -29.53 -14.81
CA ASN A 85 7.38 -30.16 -16.13
C ASN A 85 8.61 -29.71 -16.94
N LYS A 86 9.42 -28.79 -16.42
CA LYS A 86 10.60 -28.19 -17.08
C LYS A 86 10.27 -27.41 -18.36
N GLU A 87 9.04 -26.91 -18.48
CA GLU A 87 8.61 -26.07 -19.60
C GLU A 87 9.07 -24.61 -19.41
N ILE A 88 9.22 -24.17 -18.15
CA ILE A 88 9.77 -22.86 -17.77
C ILE A 88 10.89 -23.06 -16.74
N SER A 89 11.97 -22.29 -16.89
CA SER A 89 13.04 -22.21 -15.90
C SER A 89 12.71 -21.16 -14.83
N ILE A 90 12.40 -21.62 -13.62
CA ILE A 90 12.19 -20.79 -12.43
C ILE A 90 13.26 -21.14 -11.40
N GLY A 91 13.89 -20.12 -10.80
CA GLY A 91 14.88 -20.35 -9.74
C GLY A 91 14.24 -20.97 -8.49
N ASP A 92 14.96 -21.88 -7.82
CA ASP A 92 14.46 -22.65 -6.67
C ASP A 92 13.84 -21.77 -5.57
N LYS A 93 14.49 -20.66 -5.25
CA LYS A 93 14.02 -19.73 -4.21
C LYS A 93 12.69 -19.08 -4.61
N LEU A 94 12.52 -18.70 -5.87
CA LEU A 94 11.26 -18.14 -6.37
C LEU A 94 10.18 -19.22 -6.42
N SER A 95 10.50 -20.43 -6.88
CA SER A 95 9.57 -21.56 -6.90
C SER A 95 9.02 -21.89 -5.50
N MET A 96 9.90 -21.94 -4.50
CA MET A 96 9.52 -22.16 -3.09
C MET A 96 8.64 -21.02 -2.55
N LEU A 97 8.92 -19.76 -2.93
CA LEU A 97 8.09 -18.62 -2.51
C LEU A 97 6.67 -18.70 -3.11
N ILE A 98 6.56 -19.12 -4.38
CA ILE A 98 5.27 -19.35 -5.01
C ILE A 98 4.51 -20.44 -4.23
N GLU A 99 5.16 -21.57 -3.94
CA GLU A 99 4.56 -22.71 -3.22
C GLU A 99 3.98 -22.28 -1.88
N LYS A 100 4.82 -21.63 -1.06
CA LYS A 100 4.42 -21.15 0.27
C LYS A 100 3.24 -20.18 0.19
N THR A 101 3.28 -19.25 -0.76
CA THR A 101 2.26 -18.21 -0.92
C THR A 101 0.91 -18.80 -1.34
N VAL A 102 0.94 -19.81 -2.22
CA VAL A 102 -0.24 -20.51 -2.74
C VAL A 102 -0.84 -21.46 -1.72
N GLU A 103 -0.02 -22.27 -1.04
CA GLU A 103 -0.49 -23.35 -0.16
C GLU A 103 -0.90 -22.88 1.23
N SER A 104 -0.14 -21.94 1.81
CA SER A 104 -0.29 -21.56 3.22
C SER A 104 -0.73 -20.11 3.42
N GLY A 105 -0.98 -19.39 2.33
CA GLY A 105 -1.28 -17.95 2.40
C GLY A 105 -0.12 -17.13 2.99
N TYR A 106 1.10 -17.64 2.88
CA TYR A 106 2.30 -17.09 3.49
C TYR A 106 2.47 -15.59 3.22
N ILE A 107 2.91 -14.87 4.26
CA ILE A 107 3.23 -13.44 4.19
C ILE A 107 4.74 -13.31 3.93
N ILE A 108 5.09 -12.66 2.82
CA ILE A 108 6.46 -12.49 2.36
C ILE A 108 7.23 -11.59 3.34
N LYS A 109 8.37 -12.08 3.84
CA LYS A 109 9.21 -11.33 4.80
C LYS A 109 10.10 -10.31 4.10
N ARG A 110 10.66 -9.37 4.86
CA ARG A 110 11.53 -8.30 4.35
C ARG A 110 12.67 -8.81 3.47
N GLU A 111 13.38 -9.85 3.90
CA GLU A 111 14.48 -10.43 3.12
C GLU A 111 14.02 -11.03 1.79
N GLU A 112 12.83 -11.63 1.77
CA GLU A 112 12.22 -12.20 0.58
C GLU A 112 11.72 -11.09 -0.36
N LYS A 113 11.22 -9.97 0.17
CA LYS A 113 10.88 -8.77 -0.61
C LYS A 113 12.12 -8.15 -1.26
N ILE A 114 13.24 -8.06 -0.52
CA ILE A 114 14.52 -7.59 -1.09
C ILE A 114 14.96 -8.52 -2.23
N TYR A 115 14.88 -9.83 -2.01
CA TYR A 115 15.18 -10.82 -3.05
C TYR A 115 14.27 -10.66 -4.27
N LEU A 116 12.95 -10.54 -4.09
CA LEU A 116 12.00 -10.37 -5.20
C LEU A 116 12.26 -9.07 -5.97
N SER A 117 12.61 -7.99 -5.29
CA SER A 117 12.98 -6.71 -5.93
C SER A 117 14.24 -6.84 -6.79
N GLN A 118 15.30 -7.43 -6.24
CA GLN A 118 16.55 -7.70 -6.98
C GLN A 118 16.32 -8.63 -8.17
N GLU A 119 15.51 -9.68 -7.97
CA GLU A 119 15.21 -10.66 -9.01
C GLU A 119 14.32 -10.06 -10.11
N LYS A 120 13.37 -9.18 -9.75
CA LYS A 120 12.52 -8.44 -10.70
C LYS A 120 13.39 -7.59 -11.62
N GLU A 121 14.31 -6.79 -11.07
CA GLU A 121 15.23 -5.96 -11.85
C GLU A 121 16.17 -6.80 -12.73
N ARG A 122 16.72 -7.89 -12.19
CA ARG A 122 17.57 -8.81 -12.95
C ARG A 122 16.83 -9.40 -14.17
N ILE A 123 15.57 -9.82 -13.98
CA ILE A 123 14.77 -10.39 -15.08
C ILE A 123 14.33 -9.30 -16.07
N LYS A 124 14.02 -8.09 -15.59
CA LYS A 124 13.71 -6.93 -16.44
C LYS A 124 14.87 -6.62 -17.39
N ASN A 125 16.10 -6.59 -16.88
CA ASN A 125 17.29 -6.39 -17.70
C ASN A 125 17.47 -7.51 -18.74
N LYS A 126 17.25 -8.77 -18.34
CA LYS A 126 17.28 -9.91 -19.29
C LYS A 126 16.24 -9.81 -20.39
N LEU A 127 15.04 -9.33 -20.08
CA LEU A 127 13.99 -9.12 -21.08
C LEU A 127 14.30 -7.98 -22.04
N ALA A 128 15.00 -6.95 -21.58
CA ALA A 128 15.47 -5.86 -22.42
C ALA A 128 16.54 -6.32 -23.43
N GLU A 129 17.41 -7.24 -23.01
CA GLU A 129 18.44 -7.83 -23.88
C GLU A 129 17.86 -8.89 -24.84
N ALA A 130 16.97 -9.76 -24.34
CA ALA A 130 16.40 -10.88 -25.08
C ALA A 130 14.93 -11.09 -24.69
N PRO A 131 13.97 -10.48 -25.42
CA PRO A 131 12.54 -10.65 -25.18
C PRO A 131 12.13 -12.12 -25.32
N SER A 132 11.49 -12.67 -24.29
CA SER A 132 11.01 -14.05 -24.27
C SER A 132 9.76 -14.16 -23.41
N ILE A 133 8.73 -14.84 -23.93
CA ILE A 133 7.47 -15.09 -23.20
C ILE A 133 7.76 -15.84 -21.90
N GLY A 134 8.59 -16.90 -21.94
CA GLY A 134 8.92 -17.67 -20.74
C GLY A 134 9.55 -16.80 -19.65
N ILE A 135 10.48 -15.90 -20.02
CA ILE A 135 11.11 -14.97 -19.08
C ILE A 135 10.08 -13.93 -18.57
N ALA A 136 9.17 -13.47 -19.44
CA ALA A 136 8.11 -12.52 -19.08
C ALA A 136 7.11 -13.13 -18.09
N LEU A 137 6.75 -14.41 -18.25
CA LEU A 137 5.88 -15.12 -17.31
C LEU A 137 6.52 -15.26 -15.93
N VAL A 138 7.86 -15.42 -15.85
CA VAL A 138 8.58 -15.39 -14.57
C VAL A 138 8.57 -13.98 -13.96
N TYR A 139 8.79 -12.95 -14.77
CA TYR A 139 8.66 -11.56 -14.32
C TYR A 139 7.25 -11.25 -13.78
N ILE A 140 6.21 -11.72 -14.48
CA ILE A 140 4.81 -11.63 -14.04
C ILE A 140 4.64 -12.32 -12.69
N SER A 141 5.19 -13.53 -12.51
CA SER A 141 5.07 -14.28 -11.25
C SER A 141 5.64 -13.49 -10.06
N ILE A 142 6.79 -12.83 -10.24
CA ILE A 142 7.38 -11.96 -9.21
C ILE A 142 6.44 -10.79 -8.90
N SER A 143 5.92 -10.14 -9.95
CA SER A 143 5.03 -8.99 -9.81
C SER A 143 3.71 -9.36 -9.11
N LEU A 144 3.14 -10.53 -9.44
CA LEU A 144 1.95 -11.07 -8.78
C LEU A 144 2.23 -11.42 -7.32
N LEU A 145 3.38 -12.00 -6.97
CA LEU A 145 3.72 -12.27 -5.56
C LEU A 145 3.73 -10.99 -4.71
N THR A 146 4.35 -9.92 -5.20
CA THR A 146 4.36 -8.63 -4.51
C THR A 146 2.95 -8.03 -4.45
N ARG A 147 2.17 -8.15 -5.53
CA ARG A 147 0.86 -7.53 -5.61
C ARG A 147 -0.22 -8.29 -4.82
N LEU A 148 -0.16 -9.61 -4.78
CA LEU A 148 -1.10 -10.48 -4.07
C LEU A 148 -1.10 -10.19 -2.57
N GLU A 149 0.06 -9.87 -1.97
CA GLU A 149 0.14 -9.42 -0.58
C GLU A 149 -0.67 -8.13 -0.38
N MET A 150 -0.49 -7.14 -1.26
CA MET A 150 -1.20 -5.87 -1.19
C MET A 150 -2.71 -6.04 -1.39
N ILE A 151 -3.13 -6.88 -2.34
CA ILE A 151 -4.55 -7.16 -2.59
C ILE A 151 -5.18 -7.91 -1.41
N LYS A 152 -4.44 -8.82 -0.76
CA LYS A 152 -4.89 -9.49 0.47
C LYS A 152 -5.06 -8.49 1.63
N ILE A 153 -4.14 -7.54 1.78
CA ILE A 153 -4.28 -6.45 2.77
C ILE A 153 -5.53 -5.62 2.46
N GLU A 154 -5.73 -5.24 1.20
CA GLU A 154 -6.92 -4.49 0.78
C GLU A 154 -8.21 -5.26 1.08
N LYS A 155 -8.25 -6.57 0.80
CA LYS A 155 -9.36 -7.45 1.19
C LYS A 155 -9.62 -7.40 2.68
N SER A 156 -8.58 -7.55 3.50
CA SER A 156 -8.71 -7.52 4.96
C SER A 156 -9.28 -6.19 5.46
N ILE A 157 -8.88 -5.07 4.85
CA ILE A 157 -9.42 -3.73 5.16
C ILE A 157 -10.92 -3.65 4.80
N LEU A 158 -11.32 -4.20 3.65
CA LEU A 158 -12.73 -4.26 3.23
C LEU A 158 -13.58 -5.21 4.08
N GLU A 159 -12.95 -6.15 4.78
CA GLU A 159 -13.59 -7.12 5.67
C GLU A 159 -13.67 -6.64 7.12
N LEU A 160 -12.96 -5.57 7.47
CA LEU A 160 -13.11 -4.94 8.78
C LEU A 160 -14.60 -4.59 8.98
N PRO A 161 -15.16 -4.88 10.17
CA PRO A 161 -16.51 -4.45 10.48
C PRO A 161 -16.57 -2.95 10.27
N GLN A 162 -17.40 -2.52 9.33
CA GLN A 162 -17.76 -1.11 9.26
C GLN A 162 -18.52 -0.86 10.55
N ASP A 163 -17.91 -0.13 11.48
CA ASP A 163 -18.66 0.46 12.59
C ASP A 163 -19.91 1.06 11.98
N THR A 164 -21.04 0.47 12.35
CA THR A 164 -22.35 0.77 11.82
C THR A 164 -22.60 2.27 11.92
N GLN A 165 -22.33 3.01 10.85
CA GLN A 165 -22.94 4.30 10.55
C GLN A 165 -24.33 4.10 9.92
N GLU A 166 -25.05 3.05 10.31
CA GLU A 166 -26.47 3.26 10.56
C GLU A 166 -26.58 3.92 11.93
N GLY A 167 -26.59 5.25 11.95
CA GLY A 167 -27.10 6.02 13.07
C GLY A 167 -28.57 5.69 13.30
N LYS A 168 -28.85 4.53 13.87
CA LYS A 168 -30.08 4.26 14.61
C LYS A 168 -29.72 4.29 16.07
N SER A 169 -29.62 5.51 16.59
CA SER A 169 -29.77 5.75 18.02
C SER A 169 -30.99 4.97 18.50
N PRO A 170 -30.89 4.09 19.50
CA PRO A 170 -32.08 3.49 20.08
C PRO A 170 -32.87 4.61 20.74
N SER A 171 -33.90 5.12 20.07
CA SER A 171 -34.85 6.05 20.66
C SER A 171 -35.71 5.28 21.67
N LYS A 172 -35.20 5.15 22.89
CA LYS A 172 -36.01 4.86 24.08
C LYS A 172 -35.79 6.00 25.06
N THR A 173 -36.71 6.95 25.00
CA THR A 173 -37.21 7.77 26.12
C THR A 173 -36.33 7.84 27.38
N SER A 174 -35.69 8.98 27.60
CA SER A 174 -35.65 9.63 28.91
C SER A 174 -35.39 11.13 28.76
N MET A 175 -36.14 11.91 29.53
CA MET A 175 -36.26 13.37 29.57
C MET A 175 -34.96 14.19 29.45
N PRO A 176 -35.05 15.48 29.06
CA PRO A 176 -33.90 16.37 29.11
C PRO A 176 -33.42 16.53 30.56
N LEU A 177 -32.18 16.10 30.82
CA LEU A 177 -31.49 16.35 32.09
C LEU A 177 -31.19 17.85 32.20
N SER A 178 -31.86 18.49 33.15
CA SER A 178 -31.55 19.83 33.64
C SER A 178 -30.11 19.88 34.16
N VAL A 179 -29.29 20.76 33.59
CA VAL A 179 -27.90 21.00 34.02
C VAL A 179 -27.93 21.72 35.36
N HIS A 180 -27.81 20.97 36.46
CA HIS A 180 -27.49 21.54 37.76
C HIS A 180 -25.97 21.79 37.85
N LYS A 181 -25.59 23.06 37.98
CA LYS A 181 -24.23 23.44 38.40
C LYS A 181 -24.00 22.92 39.82
N VAL A 182 -23.02 22.03 39.99
CA VAL A 182 -22.57 21.58 41.31
C VAL A 182 -21.30 22.36 41.69
N PRO A 183 -21.18 22.85 42.94
CA PRO A 183 -20.07 23.70 43.35
C PRO A 183 -18.80 22.88 43.59
N THR A 184 -17.67 23.49 43.28
CA THR A 184 -16.32 22.99 43.57
C THR A 184 -16.10 22.82 45.07
N SER A 185 -15.91 21.59 45.53
CA SER A 185 -15.23 21.32 46.81
C SER A 185 -14.25 20.16 46.62
N SER A 186 -12.98 20.48 46.90
CA SER A 186 -11.78 19.67 46.81
C SER A 186 -11.78 18.45 47.75
N HIS A 187 -11.60 17.24 47.21
CA HIS A 187 -11.10 16.09 47.98
C HIS A 187 -10.01 15.34 47.18
N PRO A 188 -8.92 14.90 47.85
CA PRO A 188 -7.81 14.21 47.21
C PRO A 188 -8.18 12.76 46.92
N ILE A 189 -7.94 12.31 45.68
CA ILE A 189 -8.22 10.93 45.26
C ILE A 189 -7.19 10.00 45.89
N ARG A 190 -7.68 9.10 46.75
CA ARG A 190 -6.92 7.99 47.32
C ARG A 190 -6.94 6.84 46.29
N ILE A 191 -5.80 6.59 45.64
CA ILE A 191 -5.68 5.53 44.62
C ILE A 191 -5.85 4.17 45.31
N THR A 192 -7.01 3.56 45.13
CA THR A 192 -7.26 2.14 45.37
C THR A 192 -7.56 1.51 44.01
N GLY A 193 -6.83 0.45 43.66
CA GLY A 193 -6.53 0.03 42.29
C GLY A 193 -7.68 -0.60 41.48
N GLN A 194 -8.81 0.08 41.33
CA GLN A 194 -9.81 -0.23 40.31
C GLN A 194 -10.29 1.08 39.67
N THR A 195 -9.69 1.44 38.54
CA THR A 195 -10.11 2.58 37.71
C THR A 195 -11.33 2.19 36.88
N SER A 196 -12.42 2.92 37.02
CA SER A 196 -13.60 2.76 36.17
C SER A 196 -13.39 3.47 34.83
N GLN A 197 -14.17 3.08 33.82
CA GLN A 197 -14.10 3.67 32.48
C GLN A 197 -14.48 5.17 32.48
N GLU A 198 -15.28 5.61 33.46
CA GLU A 198 -15.63 7.02 33.69
C GLU A 198 -14.46 7.83 34.28
N ASP A 199 -13.61 7.22 35.10
CA ASP A 199 -12.42 7.87 35.65
C ASP A 199 -11.40 8.17 34.55
N ILE A 200 -11.23 7.25 33.60
CA ILE A 200 -10.36 7.41 32.43
C ILE A 200 -10.88 8.54 31.53
N GLN A 201 -12.19 8.64 31.32
CA GLN A 201 -12.78 9.73 30.54
C GLN A 201 -12.69 11.08 31.24
N ASN A 202 -12.80 11.13 32.56
CA ASN A 202 -12.63 12.37 33.32
C ASN A 202 -11.16 12.83 33.32
N MET A 203 -10.19 11.91 33.39
CA MET A 203 -8.77 12.22 33.18
C MET A 203 -8.50 12.82 31.80
N LEU A 204 -9.07 12.21 30.74
CA LEU A 204 -8.87 12.69 29.36
C LEU A 204 -9.52 14.05 29.09
N ARG A 205 -10.59 14.39 29.82
CA ARG A 205 -11.31 15.67 29.67
C ARG A 205 -10.74 16.80 30.51
N GLN A 206 -10.08 16.51 31.63
CA GLN A 206 -9.57 17.56 32.52
C GLN A 206 -8.19 18.11 32.12
N GLU A 207 -7.38 17.41 31.32
CA GLU A 207 -5.99 17.85 31.06
C GLU A 207 -5.61 18.21 29.61
N ASN A 208 -6.51 18.05 28.63
CA ASN A 208 -6.21 18.43 27.24
C ASN A 208 -6.84 19.77 26.88
N SER A 209 -6.16 20.84 27.27
CA SER A 209 -6.32 22.15 26.63
C SER A 209 -5.94 22.02 25.14
N TYR A 210 -6.87 22.33 24.26
CA TYR A 210 -6.77 22.22 22.79
C TYR A 210 -5.72 23.13 22.12
N THR A 211 -4.72 23.66 22.84
CA THR A 211 -3.78 24.67 22.31
C THR A 211 -2.32 24.45 22.72
N MET A 212 -1.90 23.22 23.04
CA MET A 212 -0.49 22.98 23.40
C MET A 212 0.34 22.65 22.16
N THR A 213 1.44 23.39 21.94
CA THR A 213 2.37 23.12 20.84
C THR A 213 3.26 21.90 21.15
N ILE A 214 3.85 21.32 20.10
CA ILE A 214 4.73 20.14 20.22
C ILE A 214 5.90 20.39 21.18
N GLU A 215 6.43 21.62 21.21
CA GLU A 215 7.51 22.04 22.11
C GLU A 215 7.07 22.04 23.57
N GLN A 216 5.87 22.58 23.85
CA GLN A 216 5.29 22.59 25.20
C GLN A 216 4.95 21.18 25.70
N TYR A 217 4.55 20.28 24.78
CA TYR A 217 4.41 18.86 25.09
C TYR A 217 5.76 18.21 25.43
N GLY A 218 6.81 18.54 24.68
CA GLY A 218 8.17 18.03 24.91
C GLY A 218 8.73 18.44 26.27
N GLU A 219 8.62 19.73 26.63
CA GLU A 219 9.05 20.24 27.94
C GLU A 219 8.26 19.60 29.09
N ARG A 220 6.95 19.41 28.91
CA ARG A 220 6.10 18.76 29.91
C ARG A 220 6.49 17.30 30.11
N MET A 221 6.86 16.59 29.05
CA MET A 221 7.30 15.20 29.16
C MET A 221 8.68 15.04 29.81
N MET A 222 9.62 15.94 29.51
CA MET A 222 10.92 15.98 30.17
C MET A 222 10.76 16.14 31.69
N LYS A 223 9.88 17.05 32.12
CA LYS A 223 9.61 17.30 33.54
C LYS A 223 8.98 16.09 34.26
N ILE A 224 8.04 15.40 33.59
CA ILE A 224 7.43 14.17 34.14
C ILE A 224 8.47 13.05 34.28
N MET A 225 9.41 12.95 33.35
CA MET A 225 10.48 11.94 33.42
C MET A 225 11.51 12.26 34.51
N GLU A 226 11.87 13.53 34.68
CA GLU A 226 12.72 14.00 35.79
C GLU A 226 12.09 13.72 37.17
N ASP A 227 10.79 13.98 37.32
CA ASP A 227 10.04 13.70 38.56
C ASP A 227 9.95 12.19 38.87
N GLN A 228 10.12 11.33 37.86
CA GLN A 228 10.21 9.86 38.00
C GLN A 228 11.65 9.36 38.20
N GLY A 229 12.63 10.27 38.33
CA GLY A 229 14.04 9.93 38.55
C GLY A 229 14.77 9.39 37.31
N LEU A 230 14.17 9.53 36.12
CA LEU A 230 14.78 9.16 34.85
C LEU A 230 15.50 10.39 34.27
N SER A 231 16.82 10.45 34.48
CA SER A 231 17.66 11.50 33.90
C SER A 231 17.95 11.18 32.43
N LEU A 232 17.48 12.05 31.52
CA LEU A 232 17.89 12.08 30.11
C LEU A 232 19.09 13.02 29.93
N ALA A 233 20.12 12.89 30.77
CA ALA A 233 21.40 13.50 30.45
C ALA A 233 21.88 12.91 29.11
N PRO A 234 22.27 13.74 28.13
CA PRO A 234 22.81 13.24 26.88
C PRO A 234 24.01 12.35 27.21
N SER A 235 23.97 11.08 26.79
CA SER A 235 25.13 10.20 26.96
C SER A 235 26.32 10.83 26.26
N GLU A 236 27.43 11.00 26.99
CA GLU A 236 28.74 11.25 26.39
C GLU A 236 29.06 10.06 25.48
N VAL A 237 28.79 10.23 24.19
CA VAL A 237 29.22 9.30 23.16
C VAL A 237 30.73 9.41 23.08
N ALA A 238 31.42 8.35 23.50
CA ALA A 238 32.85 8.20 23.31
C ALA A 238 33.16 8.37 21.81
N SER A 239 33.92 9.42 21.53
CA SER A 239 34.39 9.87 20.22
C SER A 239 35.26 8.81 19.54
N ASN A 240 34.64 7.91 18.78
CA ASN A 240 35.29 7.07 17.77
C ASN A 240 34.31 6.84 16.61
N GLU A 241 33.98 7.90 15.89
CA GLU A 241 33.43 7.81 14.53
C GLU A 241 34.50 8.29 13.54
N PRO A 242 34.69 7.60 12.40
CA PRO A 242 35.58 8.08 11.34
C PRO A 242 34.97 9.32 10.68
N GLU A 243 35.85 10.23 10.26
CA GLU A 243 35.56 11.55 9.69
C GLU A 243 34.38 11.57 8.71
N ASP A 244 33.43 12.48 8.97
CA ASP A 244 32.34 12.86 8.08
C ASP A 244 32.90 13.24 6.70
N ALA A 245 32.80 12.32 5.75
CA ALA A 245 32.75 12.69 4.34
C ALA A 245 31.42 13.42 4.13
N ASP A 246 31.50 14.66 3.66
CA ASP A 246 30.42 15.62 3.47
C ASP A 246 29.31 15.09 2.51
N ILE A 247 28.41 14.23 3.00
CA ILE A 247 27.24 13.70 2.26
C ILE A 247 26.27 14.83 1.86
N LEU A 248 26.31 15.96 2.56
CA LEU A 248 25.44 17.11 2.33
C LEU A 248 25.73 17.84 1.01
N ALA A 249 26.98 17.83 0.52
CA ALA A 249 27.35 18.50 -0.73
C ALA A 249 26.77 17.82 -1.98
N ASP A 250 26.57 16.49 -1.94
CA ASP A 250 26.03 15.71 -3.06
C ASP A 250 24.49 15.71 -3.12
N LEU A 251 23.81 16.02 -2.01
CA LEU A 251 22.34 16.04 -1.93
C LEU A 251 21.72 17.37 -2.36
N GLU A 252 22.43 18.49 -2.22
CA GLU A 252 21.96 19.82 -2.65
C GLU A 252 21.51 19.90 -4.12
N PRO A 253 22.27 19.38 -5.11
CA PRO A 253 21.84 19.43 -6.50
C PRO A 253 20.64 18.51 -6.80
N ALA A 254 20.48 17.41 -6.06
CA ALA A 254 19.35 16.49 -6.22
C ALA A 254 18.05 17.06 -5.64
N ILE A 255 18.13 17.73 -4.48
CA ILE A 255 17.00 18.40 -3.84
C ILE A 255 16.51 19.57 -4.69
N LYS A 256 17.44 20.37 -5.25
CA LYS A 256 17.09 21.52 -6.10
C LYS A 256 16.37 21.09 -7.37
N LYS A 257 16.81 19.99 -8.02
CA LYS A 257 16.12 19.42 -9.19
C LYS A 257 14.72 18.91 -8.86
N ALA A 258 14.55 18.27 -7.71
CA ALA A 258 13.23 17.78 -7.27
C ALA A 258 12.25 18.92 -7.00
N GLN A 259 12.73 20.05 -6.46
CA GLN A 259 11.92 21.24 -6.21
C GLN A 259 11.55 21.98 -7.50
N GLU A 260 12.47 22.12 -8.45
CA GLU A 260 12.21 22.74 -9.76
C GLU A 260 11.18 21.93 -10.59
N GLU A 261 11.21 20.60 -10.52
CA GLU A 261 10.24 19.72 -11.17
C GLU A 261 8.83 19.84 -10.52
N GLN A 262 8.78 19.97 -9.19
CA GLN A 262 7.52 20.18 -8.47
C GLN A 262 6.87 21.54 -8.78
N GLU A 263 7.66 22.59 -8.97
CA GLU A 263 7.13 23.90 -9.40
C GLU A 263 6.64 23.89 -10.85
N ARG A 264 7.29 23.14 -11.76
CA ARG A 264 6.79 22.92 -13.12
C ARG A 264 5.43 22.25 -13.13
N GLN A 265 5.27 21.16 -12.39
CA GLN A 265 4.00 20.42 -12.32
C GLN A 265 2.87 21.27 -11.70
N LYS A 266 3.17 22.15 -10.74
CA LYS A 266 2.19 23.08 -10.18
C LYS A 266 1.77 24.16 -11.19
N LYS A 267 2.72 24.73 -11.94
CA LYS A 267 2.40 25.73 -12.99
C LYS A 267 1.54 25.15 -14.12
N GLU A 268 1.85 23.93 -14.58
CA GLU A 268 1.02 23.26 -15.61
C GLU A 268 -0.41 22.97 -15.13
N LYS A 269 -0.58 22.73 -13.82
CA LYS A 269 -1.91 22.48 -13.24
C LYS A 269 -2.74 23.77 -13.07
N ASP A 270 -2.09 24.90 -12.83
CA ASP A 270 -2.75 26.20 -12.75
C ASP A 270 -3.15 26.75 -14.14
N ASP A 271 -2.37 26.46 -15.19
CA ASP A 271 -2.74 26.79 -16.58
C ASP A 271 -3.96 25.98 -17.09
N LEU A 272 -4.22 24.80 -16.52
CA LEU A 272 -5.40 23.96 -16.81
C LEU A 272 -6.69 24.45 -16.10
N CYS A 273 -6.59 25.34 -15.12
CA CYS A 273 -7.75 25.82 -14.34
C CYS A 273 -8.30 27.19 -14.79
N TYR A 274 -7.63 27.89 -15.71
CA TYR A 274 -8.06 29.21 -16.21
C TYR A 274 -8.12 29.32 -17.74
N GLY A 275 -8.44 28.22 -18.42
CA GLY A 275 -8.81 28.20 -19.84
C GLY A 275 -10.32 28.08 -20.03
N ASP A 276 -10.96 29.21 -20.37
CA ASP A 276 -12.32 29.37 -20.89
C ASP A 276 -13.50 28.81 -20.08
N GLY A 277 -14.03 29.70 -19.23
CA GLY A 277 -15.44 29.68 -18.92
C GLY A 277 -16.27 29.89 -20.19
N ASN A 278 -16.95 28.84 -20.66
CA ASN A 278 -18.32 28.95 -21.16
C ASN A 278 -18.97 27.59 -21.50
N ARG A 279 -20.14 27.40 -20.87
CA ARG A 279 -21.40 26.87 -21.47
C ARG A 279 -21.54 25.38 -21.81
N ILE A 280 -22.72 24.89 -21.37
CA ILE A 280 -23.54 23.73 -21.81
C ILE A 280 -23.40 22.54 -20.85
N GLY A 281 -24.42 22.10 -20.11
CA GLY A 281 -25.81 22.50 -20.05
C GLY A 281 -26.54 21.61 -19.03
N ARG A 282 -27.41 22.23 -18.24
CA ARG A 282 -28.38 21.56 -17.37
C ARG A 282 -29.19 20.51 -18.13
N LYS A 283 -29.24 19.29 -17.61
CA LYS A 283 -30.48 18.57 -17.24
C LYS A 283 -30.20 17.70 -16.04
#